data_AF-A0A162PTV6-F1
#
_entry.id   AF-A0A162PTV6-F1
#
_cell.length_a   1.000
_cell.length_b   1.000
_cell.length_c   1.000
_cell.angle_alpha   90.00
_cell.angle_beta   90.00
_cell.angle_gamma   90.00
#
_symmetry.space_group_name_H-M   'P 1'
#
loop_
_entity.id
_entity.type
_entity.pdbx_description
1 polymer ?
#
loop_
_entity_poly.entity_id
_entity_poly.type
_entity_poly.pdbx_seq_one_letter_code
_entity_poly.pdbx_strand_id
1 'polypeptide(L)'
;MRAFAILSLLSLAAALPASVSPIAEGESLNIIEREVGSIAARPPAEKSSQDGPVLVARALYDQTTEWPASSVDLATISFQVRVTNLNNGKYRFEWWNTDPANSRRNIKLTVNSGSGARLYDLVTSPRTRGSVEISKATSSFRVLFDEQ
;
A
#
# COMPACT_ATOMS: atom_id res chain seq x y z
N MET A 1 16.55 -64.41 -15.63
CA MET A 1 15.39 -63.87 -16.35
C MET A 1 14.24 -63.69 -15.37
N ARG A 2 13.82 -62.45 -15.09
CA ARG A 2 12.51 -62.13 -14.52
C ARG A 2 11.96 -60.89 -15.22
N ALA A 3 10.65 -60.92 -15.42
CA ALA A 3 9.94 -60.38 -16.57
C ALA A 3 9.53 -58.91 -16.43
N PHE A 4 9.09 -58.42 -17.59
CA PHE A 4 8.62 -57.09 -17.99
C PHE A 4 7.38 -56.53 -17.26
N ALA A 5 7.28 -55.20 -17.38
CA ALA A 5 6.09 -54.34 -17.55
C ALA A 5 5.10 -54.25 -16.35
N ILE A 6 4.49 -53.10 -16.05
CA ILE A 6 3.48 -52.42 -16.88
C ILE A 6 3.40 -50.92 -16.50
N LEU A 7 3.40 -50.07 -17.54
CA LEU A 7 2.99 -48.67 -17.56
C LEU A 7 1.58 -48.50 -16.96
N SER A 8 1.39 -47.51 -16.10
CA SER A 8 0.06 -46.98 -15.77
C SER A 8 -0.01 -45.50 -16.15
N LEU A 9 -0.55 -45.25 -17.34
CA LEU A 9 -1.13 -43.97 -17.77
C LEU A 9 -2.63 -43.93 -17.37
N LEU A 10 -3.25 -42.75 -17.53
CA LEU A 10 -4.68 -42.39 -17.42
C LEU A 10 -5.11 -41.89 -16.02
N SER A 11 -5.82 -40.76 -15.83
CA SER A 11 -6.50 -39.76 -16.69
C SER A 11 -6.73 -38.49 -15.84
N LEU A 12 -6.54 -37.26 -16.34
CA LEU A 12 -7.52 -36.36 -16.98
C LEU A 12 -8.88 -36.14 -16.25
N ALA A 13 -9.02 -35.00 -15.56
CA ALA A 13 -10.25 -34.23 -15.33
C ALA A 13 -9.89 -32.96 -14.53
N ALA A 14 -10.44 -31.76 -14.69
CA ALA A 14 -11.25 -31.11 -15.72
C ALA A 14 -11.02 -29.61 -15.45
N ALA A 15 -10.82 -28.83 -16.51
CA ALA A 15 -10.77 -27.38 -16.40
C ALA A 15 -12.17 -26.86 -16.01
N LEU A 16 -12.26 -26.16 -14.87
CA LEU A 16 -13.41 -25.34 -14.55
C LEU A 16 -13.04 -23.88 -14.82
N PRO A 17 -13.63 -23.20 -15.83
CA PRO A 17 -13.63 -21.76 -15.85
C PRO A 17 -14.61 -21.29 -14.77
N ALA A 18 -14.11 -20.94 -13.59
CA ALA A 18 -14.88 -20.13 -12.67
C ALA A 18 -14.94 -18.71 -13.24
N SER A 19 -15.96 -18.47 -14.05
CA SER A 19 -16.44 -17.13 -14.40
C SER A 19 -16.81 -16.40 -13.11
N VAL A 20 -15.87 -15.62 -12.57
CA VAL A 20 -16.19 -14.65 -11.52
C VAL A 20 -16.48 -13.34 -12.22
N SER A 21 -17.77 -13.04 -12.33
CA SER A 21 -18.29 -11.75 -12.80
C SER A 21 -17.69 -10.60 -11.98
N PRO A 22 -17.45 -9.43 -12.59
CA PRO A 22 -17.10 -8.24 -11.84
C PRO A 22 -18.29 -7.89 -10.92
N ILE A 23 -18.04 -7.88 -9.61
CA ILE A 23 -18.94 -7.23 -8.65
C ILE A 23 -18.81 -5.74 -8.93
N ALA A 24 -19.83 -5.21 -9.60
CA ALA A 24 -20.02 -3.78 -9.78
C ALA A 24 -20.14 -3.10 -8.42
N GLU A 25 -19.52 -1.93 -8.38
CA GLU A 25 -19.46 -0.98 -7.29
C GLU A 25 -20.86 -0.63 -6.75
N GLY A 26 -20.94 -0.50 -5.43
CA GLY A 26 -22.16 -0.11 -4.74
C GLY A 26 -21.90 0.25 -3.28
N GLU A 27 -20.80 0.94 -2.98
CA GLU A 27 -20.70 1.66 -1.70
C GLU A 27 -21.56 2.92 -1.80
N SER A 28 -22.79 2.81 -1.31
CA SER A 28 -23.62 3.97 -1.00
C SER A 28 -23.09 4.62 0.29
N LEU A 29 -22.30 5.68 0.12
CA LEU A 29 -21.98 6.60 1.20
C LEU A 29 -23.27 7.31 1.63
N ASN A 30 -23.83 6.89 2.75
CA ASN A 30 -24.95 7.58 3.38
C ASN A 30 -24.41 8.81 4.13
N ILE A 31 -24.28 9.94 3.42
CA ILE A 31 -23.98 11.23 4.04
C ILE A 31 -25.31 11.76 4.60
N ILE A 32 -25.46 11.67 5.92
CA ILE A 32 -26.55 12.35 6.62
C ILE A 32 -26.18 13.84 6.67
N GLU A 33 -26.63 14.60 5.68
CA GLU A 33 -26.68 16.07 5.77
C GLU A 33 -27.65 16.44 6.90
N ARG A 34 -27.09 16.98 7.99
CA ARG A 34 -27.88 17.57 9.07
C ARG A 34 -27.87 19.08 8.90
N GLU A 35 -28.78 19.58 8.06
CA GLU A 35 -29.06 21.00 7.94
C GLU A 35 -30.17 21.38 8.94
N VAL A 36 -29.87 22.25 9.92
CA VAL A 36 -30.89 23.06 10.63
C VAL A 36 -30.32 24.40 11.09
N GLY A 37 -30.59 25.46 10.30
CA GLY A 37 -30.89 26.86 10.69
C GLY A 37 -29.76 27.74 11.28
N SER A 38 -29.65 29.04 11.00
CA SER A 38 -30.46 29.97 10.21
C SER A 38 -29.69 31.30 9.96
N ILE A 39 -29.66 31.73 8.70
CA ILE A 39 -29.75 33.10 8.14
C ILE A 39 -29.38 34.30 9.05
N ALA A 40 -28.32 35.02 8.67
CA ALA A 40 -28.29 36.49 8.70
C ALA A 40 -27.49 37.03 7.51
N ALA A 41 -28.15 37.86 6.69
CA ALA A 41 -27.68 38.36 5.41
C ALA A 41 -26.52 39.37 5.51
N ARG A 42 -25.58 39.30 4.56
CA ARG A 42 -24.66 40.41 4.22
C ARG A 42 -24.45 40.45 2.68
N PRO A 43 -24.37 41.64 2.04
CA PRO A 43 -24.47 41.79 0.57
C PRO A 43 -23.26 41.22 -0.18
N PRO A 44 -23.35 41.05 -1.52
CA PRO A 44 -22.41 40.24 -2.29
C PRO A 44 -21.06 40.97 -2.40
N ALA A 45 -20.02 40.38 -1.80
CA ALA A 45 -18.67 40.67 -2.21
C ALA A 45 -18.43 39.94 -3.55
N GLU A 46 -18.01 40.72 -4.53
CA GLU A 46 -17.69 40.33 -5.88
C GLU A 46 -16.75 39.12 -5.94
N LYS A 47 -16.95 38.32 -7.00
CA LYS A 47 -16.03 37.31 -7.56
C LYS A 47 -14.64 37.27 -6.92
N SER A 48 -14.39 36.20 -6.18
CA SER A 48 -13.14 35.47 -6.35
C SER A 48 -13.43 33.99 -6.12
N SER A 49 -13.93 33.31 -7.15
CA SER A 49 -13.73 31.86 -7.30
C SER A 49 -12.24 31.64 -7.60
N GLN A 50 -11.41 31.91 -6.59
CA GLN A 50 -10.08 31.31 -6.53
C GLN A 50 -10.29 29.90 -5.99
N ASP A 51 -10.65 28.99 -6.90
CA ASP A 51 -10.09 27.64 -6.87
C ASP A 51 -8.57 27.80 -7.03
N GLY A 52 -7.93 28.27 -5.96
CA GLY A 52 -6.49 28.19 -5.85
C GLY A 52 -6.13 26.72 -5.86
N PRO A 53 -5.07 26.29 -6.56
CA PRO A 53 -4.63 24.91 -6.50
C PRO A 53 -4.38 24.58 -5.02
N VAL A 54 -5.18 23.67 -4.46
CA VAL A 54 -4.88 23.07 -3.17
C VAL A 54 -3.54 22.37 -3.34
N LEU A 55 -2.47 22.96 -2.82
CA LEU A 55 -1.15 22.35 -2.78
C LEU A 55 -1.20 21.19 -1.80
N VAL A 56 -1.64 20.02 -2.26
CA VAL A 56 -1.48 18.78 -1.51
C VAL A 56 -0.01 18.40 -1.59
N ALA A 57 0.68 18.39 -0.44
CA ALA A 57 2.03 17.85 -0.36
C ALA A 57 2.00 16.40 -0.87
N ARG A 58 2.73 16.12 -1.96
CA ARG A 58 2.86 14.76 -2.48
C ARG A 58 3.89 14.01 -1.64
N ALA A 59 3.59 12.75 -1.37
CA ALA A 59 4.56 11.82 -0.78
C ALA A 59 5.87 11.87 -1.57
N LEU A 60 7.00 11.82 -0.87
CA LEU A 60 8.33 11.74 -1.47
C LEU A 60 8.47 10.45 -2.30
N TYR A 61 7.72 9.42 -1.91
CA TYR A 61 7.62 8.15 -2.60
C TYR A 61 6.29 7.49 -2.30
N ASP A 62 5.71 6.89 -3.33
CA ASP A 62 4.45 6.18 -3.25
C ASP A 62 4.46 5.06 -4.28
N GLN A 63 4.55 3.82 -3.80
CA GLN A 63 4.56 2.66 -4.67
C GLN A 63 3.72 1.53 -4.11
N THR A 64 2.83 1.01 -4.95
CA THR A 64 2.10 -0.24 -4.71
C THR A 64 2.83 -1.38 -5.43
N THR A 65 3.01 -2.51 -4.76
CA THR A 65 3.72 -3.67 -5.30
C THR A 65 3.08 -4.96 -4.78
N GLU A 66 3.08 -6.00 -5.60
CA GLU A 66 2.63 -7.33 -5.18
C GLU A 66 3.57 -7.93 -4.12
N TRP A 67 3.03 -8.79 -3.28
CA TRP A 67 3.85 -9.51 -2.29
C TRP A 67 4.88 -10.41 -3.00
N PRO A 68 6.20 -10.22 -2.82
CA PRO A 68 7.21 -10.95 -3.59
C PRO A 68 7.23 -12.43 -3.22
N ALA A 69 7.62 -13.28 -4.18
CA ALA A 69 7.87 -14.70 -3.90
C ALA A 69 9.13 -14.89 -3.03
N SER A 70 10.18 -14.10 -3.27
CA SER A 70 11.43 -14.11 -2.51
C SER A 70 11.70 -12.76 -1.83
N SER A 71 12.04 -11.73 -2.60
CA SER A 71 12.27 -10.39 -2.08
C SER A 71 12.05 -9.31 -3.13
N VAL A 72 11.79 -8.08 -2.69
CA VAL A 72 11.83 -6.88 -3.53
C VAL A 72 12.54 -5.75 -2.78
N ASP A 73 13.34 -4.99 -3.50
CA ASP A 73 14.00 -3.78 -2.99
C ASP A 73 13.27 -2.55 -3.54
N LEU A 74 12.91 -1.64 -2.64
CA LEU A 74 12.25 -0.37 -2.92
C LEU A 74 13.14 0.75 -2.38
N ALA A 75 13.58 1.67 -3.23
CA ALA A 75 14.58 2.64 -2.83
C ALA A 75 14.36 4.01 -3.46
N THR A 76 14.73 5.03 -2.69
CA THR A 76 14.95 6.41 -3.11
C THR A 76 16.39 6.79 -2.73
N ILE A 77 16.78 8.04 -3.02
CA ILE A 77 18.08 8.58 -2.57
C ILE A 77 18.20 8.66 -1.03
N SER A 78 17.08 8.80 -0.33
CA SER A 78 17.03 9.10 1.11
C SER A 78 16.52 7.94 1.96
N PHE A 79 15.92 6.92 1.33
CA PHE A 79 15.29 5.81 2.03
C PHE A 79 15.36 4.53 1.22
N GLN A 80 15.58 3.40 1.90
CA GLN A 80 15.58 2.07 1.30
C GLN A 80 14.72 1.12 2.13
N VAL A 81 13.99 0.23 1.45
CA VAL A 81 13.24 -0.88 2.04
C VAL A 81 13.54 -2.15 1.27
N ARG A 82 13.85 -3.21 2.00
CA ARG A 82 13.85 -4.58 1.50
C ARG A 82 12.69 -5.33 2.10
N VAL A 83 11.87 -5.92 1.24
CA VAL A 83 10.76 -6.79 1.65
C VAL A 83 11.15 -8.22 1.33
N THR A 84 11.24 -9.08 2.34
CA THR A 84 11.64 -10.49 2.20
C THR A 84 10.52 -11.41 2.66
N ASN A 85 10.18 -12.41 1.85
CA ASN A 85 9.21 -13.44 2.20
C ASN A 85 9.80 -14.39 3.25
N LEU A 86 9.14 -14.51 4.41
CA LEU A 86 9.52 -15.42 5.49
C LEU A 86 8.77 -16.76 5.45
N ASN A 87 8.00 -16.99 4.39
CA ASN A 87 7.00 -18.05 4.23
C ASN A 87 5.80 -17.88 5.18
N ASN A 88 4.80 -18.76 5.02
CA ASN A 88 3.56 -18.78 5.82
C ASN A 88 2.81 -17.44 5.85
N GLY A 89 2.88 -16.70 4.74
CA GLY A 89 2.23 -15.39 4.61
C GLY A 89 2.85 -14.29 5.47
N LYS A 90 4.07 -14.47 5.99
CA LYS A 90 4.79 -13.42 6.71
C LYS A 90 5.90 -12.81 5.86
N TYR A 91 6.12 -11.53 6.05
CA TYR A 91 7.11 -10.75 5.31
C TYR A 91 7.90 -9.86 6.26
N ARG A 92 9.22 -9.84 6.10
CA ARG A 92 10.10 -8.92 6.83
C ARG A 92 10.35 -7.68 5.98
N PHE A 93 10.06 -6.52 6.54
CA PHE A 93 10.41 -5.23 5.99
C PHE A 93 11.64 -4.73 6.74
N GLU A 94 12.78 -4.72 6.07
CA GLU A 94 14.01 -4.10 6.57
C GLU A 94 14.12 -2.72 5.94
N TRP A 95 14.41 -1.70 6.72
CA TRP A 95 14.43 -0.32 6.25
C TRP A 95 15.64 0.46 6.74
N TRP A 96 16.06 1.44 5.94
CA TRP A 96 17.19 2.32 6.21
C TRP A 96 16.83 3.75 5.80
N ASN A 97 16.94 4.68 6.75
CA ASN A 97 16.94 6.11 6.47
C ASN A 97 18.38 6.55 6.21
N THR A 98 18.69 6.85 4.94
CA THR A 98 20.05 7.18 4.48
C THR A 98 20.33 8.67 4.46
N ASP A 99 19.41 9.51 4.98
CA ASP A 99 19.63 10.94 5.03
C ASP A 99 20.91 11.31 5.83
N PRO A 100 21.56 12.42 5.47
CA PRO A 100 22.70 12.95 6.23
C PRO A 100 22.35 13.15 7.70
N ALA A 101 23.32 12.92 8.60
CA ALA A 101 23.09 13.04 10.05
C ALA A 101 22.67 14.46 10.49
N ASN A 102 23.01 15.48 9.69
CA ASN A 102 22.61 16.87 9.89
C ASN A 102 21.30 17.25 9.17
N SER A 103 20.63 16.29 8.51
CA SER A 103 19.29 16.51 7.95
C SER A 103 18.31 16.84 9.07
N ARG A 104 17.44 17.82 8.83
CA ARG A 104 16.33 18.15 9.74
C ARG A 104 15.03 17.45 9.35
N ARG A 105 15.05 16.66 8.27
CA ARG A 105 13.87 15.98 7.76
C ARG A 105 13.62 14.72 8.55
N ASN A 106 12.42 14.61 9.13
CA ASN A 106 11.91 13.35 9.63
C ASN A 106 11.14 12.68 8.50
N ILE A 107 11.46 11.42 8.23
CA ILE A 107 10.80 10.66 7.16
C ILE A 107 9.87 9.65 7.80
N LYS A 108 8.59 9.74 7.47
CA LYS A 108 7.57 8.78 7.89
C LYS A 108 7.46 7.66 6.87
N LEU A 109 7.81 6.44 7.28
CA LEU A 109 7.51 5.21 6.55
C LEU A 109 6.10 4.75 6.92
N THR A 110 5.26 4.58 5.91
CA THR A 110 3.95 3.96 6.04
C THR A 110 3.85 2.75 5.13
N VAL A 111 3.39 1.62 5.66
CA VAL A 111 3.03 0.43 4.87
C VAL A 111 1.52 0.21 5.00
N ASN A 112 0.83 0.17 3.88
CA ASN A 112 -0.58 -0.16 3.79
C ASN A 112 -0.78 -1.47 3.01
N SER A 113 -1.92 -2.14 3.20
CA SER A 113 -2.39 -3.17 2.28
C SER A 113 -2.75 -2.55 0.92
N GLY A 114 -2.91 -3.38 -0.12
CA GLY A 114 -3.41 -2.95 -1.42
C GLY A 114 -4.80 -2.29 -1.37
N SER A 115 -5.61 -2.62 -0.36
CA SER A 115 -6.90 -1.98 -0.08
C SER A 115 -6.81 -0.66 0.70
N GLY A 116 -5.61 -0.24 1.10
CA GLY A 116 -5.37 1.01 1.83
C GLY A 116 -5.39 0.91 3.36
N ALA A 117 -5.62 -0.27 3.94
CA ALA A 117 -5.58 -0.45 5.39
C ALA A 117 -4.14 -0.31 5.91
N ARG A 118 -3.95 0.44 7.01
CA ARG A 118 -2.64 0.65 7.63
C ARG A 118 -2.12 -0.65 8.25
N LEU A 119 -0.93 -1.10 7.83
CA LEU A 119 -0.25 -2.28 8.39
C LEU A 119 0.91 -1.88 9.30
N TYR A 120 1.61 -0.80 8.96
CA TYR A 120 2.76 -0.31 9.71
C TYR A 120 2.97 1.20 9.49
N ASP A 121 3.54 1.84 10.50
CA ASP A 121 3.80 3.28 10.59
C ASP A 121 5.05 3.47 11.45
N LEU A 122 6.00 4.25 10.96
CA LEU A 122 7.12 4.73 11.77
C LEU A 122 7.63 6.07 11.26
N VAL A 123 7.86 7.01 12.17
CA VAL A 123 8.67 8.21 11.91
C VAL A 123 10.13 7.89 12.21
N THR A 124 11.00 8.09 11.23
CA THR A 124 12.42 7.75 11.30
C THR A 124 13.28 9.01 11.36
N SER A 125 14.32 8.98 12.18
CA SER A 125 15.37 10.00 12.19
C SER A 125 16.46 9.65 11.15
N PRO A 126 17.25 10.62 10.69
CA PRO A 126 18.37 10.36 9.78
C PRO A 126 19.33 9.29 10.33
N ARG A 127 19.95 8.52 9.43
CA ARG A 127 20.91 7.44 9.76
C ARG A 127 20.37 6.33 10.67
N THR A 128 19.06 6.15 10.73
CA THR A 128 18.44 5.03 11.45
C THR A 128 18.11 3.87 10.52
N ARG A 129 18.00 2.67 11.10
CA ARG A 129 17.58 1.45 10.41
C ARG A 129 16.77 0.58 11.36
N GLY A 130 15.97 -0.32 10.81
CA GLY A 130 15.21 -1.27 11.60
C GLY A 130 14.51 -2.30 10.75
N SER A 131 13.70 -3.13 11.41
CA SER A 131 12.88 -4.12 10.72
C SER A 131 11.56 -4.38 11.43
N VAL A 132 10.57 -4.83 10.68
CA VAL A 132 9.27 -5.27 11.18
C VAL A 132 8.78 -6.48 10.39
N GLU A 133 8.09 -7.40 11.06
CA GLU A 133 7.40 -8.51 10.39
C GLU A 133 5.92 -8.17 10.22
N ILE A 134 5.42 -8.27 9.00
CA ILE A 134 4.05 -7.96 8.61
C ILE A 134 3.43 -9.20 7.99
N SER A 135 2.19 -9.51 8.38
CA SER A 135 1.42 -10.58 7.75
C SER A 135 0.79 -10.07 6.46
N LYS A 136 0.82 -10.91 5.42
CA LYS A 136 0.23 -10.62 4.11
C LYS A 136 -1.22 -10.22 4.28
N ALA A 137 -1.55 -9.02 3.80
CA ALA A 137 -2.91 -8.55 3.65
C ALA A 137 -3.16 -8.27 2.17
N THR A 138 -4.26 -8.77 1.62
CA THR A 138 -4.64 -8.63 0.21
C THR A 138 -3.60 -9.20 -0.79
N SER A 139 -3.72 -8.87 -2.08
CA SER A 139 -2.81 -9.29 -3.14
C SER A 139 -1.54 -8.43 -3.23
N SER A 140 -1.56 -7.21 -2.71
CA SER A 140 -0.45 -6.25 -2.77
C SER A 140 -0.29 -5.46 -1.48
N PHE A 141 0.77 -4.67 -1.41
CA PHE A 141 1.02 -3.69 -0.37
C PHE A 141 1.45 -2.37 -1.00
N ARG A 142 1.29 -1.27 -0.27
CA ARG A 142 1.70 0.07 -0.68
C ARG A 142 2.67 0.64 0.34
N VAL A 143 3.80 1.15 -0.14
CA VAL A 143 4.83 1.82 0.67
C VAL A 143 4.81 3.30 0.36
N LEU A 144 4.79 4.10 1.42
CA LEU A 144 4.74 5.56 1.38
C LEU A 144 5.89 6.12 2.22
N PHE A 145 6.58 7.12 1.66
CA PHE A 145 7.50 7.98 2.40
C PHE A 145 7.01 9.42 2.36
N ASP A 146 6.71 9.97 3.53
CA ASP A 146 6.26 11.35 3.69
C ASP A 146 7.27 12.14 4.54
N GLU A 147 7.47 13.40 4.21
CA GLU A 147 8.16 14.34 5.10
C GLU A 147 7.20 14.78 6.21
N GLN A 148 7.68 14.77 7.46
CA GLN A 148 6.94 15.21 8.66
C GLN A 148 7.34 16.62 9.08
#